data_AF-A0A368NHI1-F1
#
_entry.id   AF-A0A368NHI1-F1
#
_cell.length_a   1.000
_cell.length_b   1.000
_cell.length_c   1.000
_cell.angle_alpha   90.00
_cell.angle_beta   90.00
_cell.angle_gamma   90.00
#
_symmetry.space_group_name_H-M   'P 1'
#
loop_
_entity.id
_entity.type
_entity.pdbx_description
1 polymer ?
#
loop_
_entity_poly.entity_id
_entity_poly.type
_entity_poly.pdbx_seq_one_letter_code
_entity_poly.pdbx_strand_id
1 'polypeptide(L)'
;MNKAVFILSLLLAGTANAGVITFDEFAADNANGPLASARYDYLGVTFVATDDGSTWGGLANGDPGNWDLEGTNGSIFSGFNGASDGLTMLFSSDVTGFSLDASRSSGSNDGDTFTVEGWLDGALVQTLDITFGAVNSWSTLALSTAVDEVRWMGFGSGFNPYGVDNIQWNSATVPAPASIALLGLAVAGFAFARKRHSA
;
A
#
# COMPACT_ATOMS: atom_id res chain seq x y z
N MET A 1 16.99 -39.36 39.19
CA MET A 1 16.07 -39.19 38.05
C MET A 1 16.26 -37.79 37.50
N ASN A 2 16.98 -37.66 36.38
CA ASN A 2 17.36 -36.37 35.80
C ASN A 2 16.20 -35.84 34.96
N LYS A 3 15.63 -34.69 35.35
CA LYS A 3 14.66 -33.96 34.53
C LYS A 3 15.42 -33.04 33.59
N ALA A 4 15.58 -33.45 32.33
CA ALA A 4 16.03 -32.57 31.27
C ALA A 4 14.91 -31.60 30.91
N VAL A 5 15.17 -30.29 31.04
CA VAL A 5 14.26 -29.24 30.57
C VAL A 5 14.69 -28.89 29.15
N PHE A 6 13.84 -29.20 28.18
CA PHE A 6 13.97 -28.72 26.80
C PHE A 6 13.29 -27.35 26.72
N ILE A 7 14.06 -26.29 26.46
CA ILE A 7 13.49 -24.98 26.08
C ILE A 7 13.50 -24.93 24.55
N LEU A 8 12.31 -25.08 23.97
CA LEU A 8 12.06 -24.89 22.55
C LEU A 8 11.82 -23.39 22.31
N SER A 9 12.83 -22.67 21.82
CA SER A 9 12.66 -21.30 21.35
C SER A 9 12.16 -21.33 19.89
N LEU A 10 10.88 -21.06 19.69
CA LEU A 10 10.31 -20.80 18.35
C LEU A 10 10.83 -19.46 17.84
N LEU A 11 11.63 -19.50 16.78
CA LEU A 11 11.98 -18.34 15.98
C LEU A 11 10.78 -18.00 15.08
N LEU A 12 9.97 -17.00 15.44
CA LEU A 12 9.03 -16.39 14.50
C LEU A 12 9.80 -15.36 13.67
N ALA A 13 10.43 -15.80 12.59
CA ALA A 13 10.74 -14.91 11.48
C ALA A 13 9.41 -14.58 10.80
N GLY A 14 8.97 -13.32 10.87
CA GLY A 14 7.81 -12.86 10.12
C GLY A 14 8.07 -13.02 8.64
N THR A 15 7.17 -13.71 7.92
CA THR A 15 7.21 -13.74 6.46
C THR A 15 6.91 -12.33 5.94
N ALA A 16 7.84 -11.75 5.18
CA ALA A 16 7.52 -10.58 4.37
C ALA A 16 6.46 -11.00 3.36
N ASN A 17 5.23 -10.51 3.53
CA ASN A 17 4.17 -10.70 2.55
C ASN A 17 4.00 -9.39 1.79
N ALA A 18 4.01 -9.48 0.46
CA ALA A 18 3.77 -8.35 -0.41
C ALA A 18 2.25 -8.20 -0.58
N GLY A 19 1.71 -7.03 -0.28
CA GLY A 19 0.34 -6.70 -0.62
C GLY A 19 0.26 -6.26 -2.07
N VAL A 20 -0.81 -6.68 -2.76
CA VAL A 20 -1.12 -6.28 -4.13
C VAL A 20 -2.62 -6.01 -4.22
N ILE A 21 -2.98 -4.91 -4.90
CA ILE A 21 -4.36 -4.57 -5.28
C ILE A 21 -4.34 -4.28 -6.78
N THR A 22 -5.07 -5.10 -7.56
CA THR A 22 -5.29 -4.86 -9.01
C THR A 22 -6.73 -4.48 -9.32
N PHE A 23 -7.60 -4.43 -8.30
CA PHE A 23 -9.04 -4.19 -8.42
C PHE A 23 -9.84 -5.30 -9.13
N ASP A 24 -9.20 -6.24 -9.82
CA ASP A 24 -9.84 -7.41 -10.43
C ASP A 24 -10.30 -8.47 -9.41
N GLU A 25 -10.01 -8.29 -8.12
CA GLU A 25 -10.50 -9.19 -7.07
C GLU A 25 -12.03 -9.11 -6.89
N PHE A 26 -12.63 -8.03 -7.40
CA PHE A 26 -14.06 -7.74 -7.33
C PHE A 26 -14.60 -7.31 -8.69
N ALA A 27 -15.93 -7.41 -8.88
CA ALA A 27 -16.56 -6.78 -10.02
C ALA A 27 -16.40 -5.25 -9.96
N ALA A 28 -16.23 -4.63 -11.12
CA ALA A 28 -16.19 -3.18 -11.22
C ALA A 28 -17.53 -2.55 -10.80
N ASP A 29 -17.47 -1.46 -10.04
CA ASP A 29 -18.65 -0.72 -9.60
C ASP A 29 -19.34 -0.03 -10.78
N ASN A 30 -18.56 0.47 -11.76
CA ASN A 30 -19.03 1.17 -12.96
C ASN A 30 -20.00 2.33 -12.68
N ALA A 31 -19.77 3.01 -11.57
CA ALA A 31 -20.56 4.14 -11.11
C ALA A 31 -19.65 5.09 -10.33
N ASN A 32 -19.94 6.39 -10.43
CA ASN A 32 -19.26 7.39 -9.61
C ASN A 32 -19.57 7.14 -8.13
N GLY A 33 -18.57 7.33 -7.27
CA GLY A 33 -18.69 7.17 -5.83
C GLY A 33 -17.36 6.80 -5.19
N PRO A 34 -17.34 6.74 -3.85
CA PRO A 34 -16.16 6.37 -3.11
C PRO A 34 -15.87 4.87 -3.26
N LEU A 35 -14.59 4.52 -3.27
CA LEU A 35 -14.17 3.14 -3.04
C LEU A 35 -14.65 2.68 -1.66
N ALA A 36 -15.23 1.49 -1.57
CA ALA A 36 -15.69 0.95 -0.30
C ALA A 36 -14.51 0.82 0.69
N SER A 37 -14.58 1.56 1.80
CA SER A 37 -13.44 1.78 2.71
C SER A 37 -12.78 0.49 3.21
N ALA A 38 -13.59 -0.54 3.48
CA ALA A 38 -13.18 -1.82 4.06
C ALA A 38 -12.90 -2.92 3.03
N ARG A 39 -12.93 -2.61 1.71
CA ARG A 39 -12.81 -3.60 0.64
C ARG A 39 -11.50 -4.43 0.73
N TYR A 40 -10.45 -3.84 1.30
CA TYR A 40 -9.12 -4.45 1.42
C TYR A 40 -8.62 -4.56 2.87
N ASP A 41 -9.53 -4.57 3.86
CA ASP A 41 -9.17 -4.72 5.29
C ASP A 41 -8.39 -6.02 5.56
N TYR A 42 -8.61 -7.07 4.77
CA TYR A 42 -7.87 -8.34 4.88
C TYR A 42 -6.39 -8.22 4.51
N LEU A 43 -6.00 -7.15 3.81
CA LEU A 43 -4.61 -6.77 3.54
C LEU A 43 -4.08 -5.72 4.53
N GLY A 44 -4.88 -5.34 5.54
CA GLY A 44 -4.54 -4.25 6.45
C GLY A 44 -4.63 -2.87 5.79
N VAL A 45 -5.51 -2.71 4.80
CA VAL A 45 -5.69 -1.45 4.05
C VAL A 45 -7.09 -0.92 4.27
N THR A 46 -7.18 0.36 4.62
CA THR A 46 -8.44 1.10 4.65
C THR A 46 -8.35 2.30 3.72
N PHE A 47 -9.32 2.41 2.81
CA PHE A 47 -9.44 3.58 1.94
C PHE A 47 -10.33 4.65 2.57
N VAL A 48 -9.86 5.89 2.52
CA VAL A 48 -10.59 7.09 2.92
C VAL A 48 -10.78 7.91 1.65
N ALA A 49 -11.95 7.72 1.03
CA ALA A 49 -12.39 8.44 -0.15
C ALA A 49 -13.63 9.27 0.20
N THR A 50 -13.78 10.44 -0.42
CA THR A 50 -14.90 11.35 -0.14
C THR A 50 -16.04 11.26 -1.16
N ASP A 51 -15.72 11.03 -2.43
CA ASP A 51 -16.68 11.08 -3.54
C ASP A 51 -16.24 10.31 -4.79
N ASP A 52 -14.93 10.01 -4.94
CA ASP A 52 -14.34 9.38 -6.13
C ASP A 52 -13.50 8.13 -5.79
N GLY A 53 -12.92 7.49 -6.81
CA GLY A 53 -12.02 6.34 -6.65
C GLY A 53 -12.71 4.98 -6.71
N SER A 54 -14.00 4.93 -7.09
CA SER A 54 -14.69 3.67 -7.40
C SER A 54 -13.98 2.88 -8.51
N THR A 55 -14.32 1.59 -8.64
CA THR A 55 -13.73 0.74 -9.66
C THR A 55 -14.50 0.77 -10.98
N TRP A 56 -13.77 0.78 -12.08
CA TRP A 56 -14.31 0.82 -13.44
C TRP A 56 -13.75 -0.31 -14.28
N GLY A 57 -14.60 -0.90 -15.12
CA GLY A 57 -14.14 -1.78 -16.18
C GLY A 57 -13.45 -0.97 -17.28
N GLY A 58 -12.33 -1.47 -17.76
CA GLY A 58 -11.57 -0.88 -18.86
C GLY A 58 -12.09 -1.26 -20.25
N LEU A 59 -11.26 -0.98 -21.25
CA LEU A 59 -11.51 -1.27 -22.66
C LEU A 59 -12.00 -2.70 -22.91
N ALA A 60 -11.40 -3.70 -22.26
CA ALA A 60 -11.80 -5.10 -22.40
C ALA A 60 -13.24 -5.39 -21.91
N ASN A 61 -13.78 -4.54 -21.03
CA ASN A 61 -15.13 -4.61 -20.49
C ASN A 61 -16.12 -3.67 -21.20
N GLY A 62 -15.74 -3.12 -22.36
CA GLY A 62 -16.58 -2.22 -23.15
C GLY A 62 -16.52 -0.76 -22.72
N ASP A 63 -15.50 -0.38 -21.95
CA ASP A 63 -15.21 0.99 -21.51
C ASP A 63 -16.40 1.73 -20.86
N PRO A 64 -17.05 1.13 -19.83
CA PRO A 64 -18.08 1.82 -19.07
C PRO A 64 -17.53 3.14 -18.51
N GLY A 65 -18.23 4.25 -18.79
CA GLY A 65 -17.78 5.59 -18.37
C GLY A 65 -16.88 6.30 -19.38
N ASN A 66 -16.53 5.66 -20.50
CA ASN A 66 -15.71 6.24 -21.59
C ASN A 66 -14.37 6.79 -21.06
N TRP A 67 -13.64 5.96 -20.30
CA TRP A 67 -12.37 6.33 -19.72
C TRP A 67 -11.23 6.19 -20.73
N ASP A 68 -11.40 5.37 -21.77
CA ASP A 68 -10.35 4.98 -22.70
C ASP A 68 -9.13 4.34 -21.98
N LEU A 69 -9.33 3.72 -20.81
CA LEU A 69 -8.29 3.08 -20.00
C LEU A 69 -8.43 1.56 -20.00
N GLU A 70 -7.30 0.85 -19.97
CA GLU A 70 -7.23 -0.58 -19.63
C GLU A 70 -6.31 -0.74 -18.42
N GLY A 71 -6.74 -1.53 -17.44
CA GLY A 71 -5.90 -1.83 -16.28
C GLY A 71 -4.55 -2.42 -16.67
N THR A 72 -3.57 -2.23 -15.81
CA THR A 72 -2.20 -2.71 -15.98
C THR A 72 -2.04 -4.18 -15.58
N ASN A 73 -2.87 -4.67 -14.66
CA ASN A 73 -2.82 -6.06 -14.19
C ASN A 73 -4.20 -6.73 -14.18
N GLY A 74 -4.90 -6.54 -15.29
CA GLY A 74 -6.27 -6.97 -15.51
C GLY A 74 -7.05 -5.83 -16.14
N SER A 75 -8.37 -5.92 -16.09
CA SER A 75 -9.23 -5.00 -16.85
C SER A 75 -9.92 -3.98 -15.96
N ILE A 76 -9.74 -4.04 -14.64
CA ILE A 76 -10.40 -3.15 -13.69
C ILE A 76 -9.35 -2.19 -13.10
N PHE A 77 -9.73 -0.93 -12.90
CA PHE A 77 -8.89 0.09 -12.27
C PHE A 77 -9.74 0.97 -11.35
N SER A 78 -9.10 1.77 -10.50
CA SER A 78 -9.75 2.82 -9.71
C SER A 78 -9.79 4.13 -10.49
N GLY A 79 -10.98 4.67 -10.74
CA GLY A 79 -11.20 5.85 -11.57
C GLY A 79 -11.58 7.09 -10.76
N PHE A 80 -11.01 8.23 -11.14
CA PHE A 80 -11.18 9.52 -10.47
C PHE A 80 -11.65 10.56 -11.49
N ASN A 81 -12.86 11.11 -11.28
CA ASN A 81 -13.48 12.08 -12.18
C ASN A 81 -14.51 13.00 -11.48
N GLY A 82 -14.50 13.09 -10.15
CA GLY A 82 -15.42 13.94 -9.39
C GLY A 82 -14.71 15.12 -8.76
N ALA A 83 -15.05 15.48 -7.51
CA ALA A 83 -14.66 16.78 -6.96
C ALA A 83 -13.38 16.73 -6.11
N SER A 84 -12.96 15.56 -5.63
CA SER A 84 -11.73 15.45 -4.82
C SER A 84 -10.50 15.11 -5.63
N ASP A 85 -10.67 14.39 -6.75
CA ASP A 85 -9.56 13.91 -7.60
C ASP A 85 -8.42 13.32 -6.77
N GLY A 86 -8.74 12.63 -5.67
CA GLY A 86 -7.75 12.17 -4.72
C GLY A 86 -8.30 11.17 -3.71
N LEU A 87 -7.37 10.43 -3.10
CA LEU A 87 -7.72 9.39 -2.13
C LEU A 87 -6.59 9.20 -1.12
N THR A 88 -6.98 8.82 0.10
CA THR A 88 -6.06 8.45 1.18
C THR A 88 -6.16 6.96 1.49
N MET A 89 -5.02 6.28 1.45
CA MET A 89 -4.87 4.86 1.75
C MET A 89 -4.11 4.73 3.08
N LEU A 90 -4.76 4.11 4.07
CA LEU A 90 -4.18 3.87 5.38
C LEU A 90 -3.74 2.41 5.51
N PHE A 91 -2.55 2.18 6.09
CA PHE A 91 -2.05 0.86 6.41
C PHE A 91 -2.19 0.58 7.92
N SER A 92 -2.54 -0.66 8.28
CA SER A 92 -2.63 -1.09 9.68
C SER A 92 -1.27 -1.23 10.39
N SER A 93 -0.19 -1.17 9.62
CA SER A 93 1.20 -1.22 10.05
C SER A 93 2.07 -0.60 8.98
N ASP A 94 3.24 -0.08 9.34
CA ASP A 94 4.21 0.46 8.40
C ASP A 94 4.51 -0.52 7.24
N VAL A 95 4.60 0.03 6.04
CA VAL A 95 4.94 -0.69 4.81
C VAL A 95 6.14 -0.07 4.13
N THR A 96 6.78 -0.82 3.24
CA THR A 96 7.94 -0.38 2.46
C THR A 96 7.81 -0.79 1.01
N GLY A 97 8.52 -0.11 0.12
CA GLY A 97 8.49 -0.42 -1.32
C GLY A 97 7.09 -0.29 -1.89
N PHE A 98 6.35 0.75 -1.46
CA PHE A 98 5.05 1.08 -2.02
C PHE A 98 5.22 1.52 -3.48
N SER A 99 4.35 1.04 -4.37
CA SER A 99 4.22 1.55 -5.73
C SER A 99 2.79 1.48 -6.22
N LEU A 100 2.46 2.32 -7.19
CA LEU A 100 1.21 2.24 -7.96
C LEU A 100 1.46 2.67 -9.41
N ASP A 101 0.55 2.28 -10.28
CA ASP A 101 0.49 2.75 -11.67
C ASP A 101 -0.62 3.80 -11.81
N ALA A 102 -0.33 4.88 -12.53
CA ALA A 102 -1.31 5.93 -12.81
C ALA A 102 -1.28 6.36 -14.28
N SER A 103 -2.46 6.67 -14.83
CA SER A 103 -2.60 7.21 -16.18
C SER A 103 -3.74 8.22 -16.24
N ARG A 104 -3.60 9.26 -17.06
CA ARG A 104 -4.74 10.13 -17.37
C ARG A 104 -5.73 9.40 -18.28
N SER A 105 -7.02 9.74 -18.16
CA SER A 105 -8.08 9.11 -18.95
C SER A 105 -8.62 10.04 -20.03
N SER A 106 -9.54 9.54 -20.85
CA SER A 106 -10.36 10.36 -21.74
C SER A 106 -11.02 11.51 -20.97
N GLY A 107 -11.04 12.70 -21.56
CA GLY A 107 -11.56 13.92 -20.93
C GLY A 107 -10.51 14.77 -20.22
N SER A 108 -9.35 14.20 -19.86
CA SER A 108 -8.20 14.94 -19.31
C SER A 108 -7.45 15.75 -20.38
N ASN A 109 -6.59 16.66 -19.93
CA ASN A 109 -5.79 17.52 -20.80
C ASN A 109 -4.30 17.13 -20.77
N ASP A 110 -3.60 17.43 -21.85
CA ASP A 110 -2.14 17.36 -21.86
C ASP A 110 -1.57 18.35 -20.85
N GLY A 111 -0.65 17.88 -20.00
CA GLY A 111 -0.07 18.68 -18.93
C GLY A 111 -0.71 18.48 -17.56
N ASP A 112 -1.83 17.74 -17.47
CA ASP A 112 -2.38 17.32 -16.18
C ASP A 112 -1.31 16.50 -15.41
N THR A 113 -1.24 16.72 -14.10
CA THR A 113 -0.21 16.16 -13.21
C THR A 113 -0.81 15.25 -12.17
N PHE A 114 0.03 14.43 -11.55
CA PHE A 114 -0.35 13.51 -10.51
C PHE A 114 0.72 13.46 -9.43
N THR A 115 0.27 13.45 -8.18
CA THR A 115 1.12 13.46 -7.01
C THR A 115 0.82 12.23 -6.16
N VAL A 116 1.89 11.60 -5.65
CA VAL A 116 1.83 10.58 -4.59
C VAL A 116 2.64 11.09 -3.40
N GLU A 117 2.01 11.14 -2.24
CA GLU A 117 2.62 11.49 -0.96
C GLU A 117 2.69 10.26 -0.06
N GLY A 118 3.87 10.01 0.49
CA GLY A 118 4.09 9.05 1.56
C GLY A 118 4.16 9.75 2.91
N TRP A 119 3.39 9.25 3.87
CA TRP A 119 3.33 9.75 5.24
C TRP A 119 3.75 8.64 6.23
N LEU A 120 4.40 9.04 7.31
CA LEU A 120 4.78 8.15 8.42
C LEU A 120 4.55 8.89 9.75
N ASP A 121 3.77 8.31 10.66
CA ASP A 121 3.46 8.89 11.97
C ASP A 121 2.91 10.34 11.88
N GLY A 122 2.14 10.62 10.82
CA GLY A 122 1.57 11.95 10.56
C GLY A 122 2.56 12.98 9.99
N ALA A 123 3.78 12.57 9.64
CA ALA A 123 4.75 13.42 8.94
C ALA A 123 4.90 13.01 7.46
N LEU A 124 4.88 14.00 6.56
CA LEU A 124 5.19 13.78 5.14
C LEU A 124 6.68 13.37 5.01
N VAL A 125 6.93 12.16 4.51
CA VAL A 125 8.29 11.61 4.33
C VAL A 125 8.77 11.65 2.89
N GLN A 126 7.86 11.62 1.91
CA GLN A 126 8.22 11.66 0.50
C GLN A 126 7.05 12.19 -0.35
N THR A 127 7.37 12.93 -1.40
CA THR A 127 6.43 13.34 -2.46
C THR A 127 7.03 12.96 -3.81
N LEU A 128 6.20 12.42 -4.69
CA LEU A 128 6.51 12.13 -6.08
C LEU A 128 5.49 12.83 -6.97
N ASP A 129 5.98 13.55 -7.97
CA ASP A 129 5.14 14.26 -8.93
C ASP A 129 5.47 13.81 -10.36
N ILE A 130 4.44 13.61 -11.16
CA ILE A 130 4.57 13.40 -12.61
C ILE A 130 3.65 14.33 -13.38
N THR A 131 4.02 14.63 -14.62
CA THR A 131 3.06 15.03 -15.65
C THR A 131 2.61 13.77 -16.36
N PHE A 132 1.30 13.58 -16.50
CA PHE A 132 0.78 12.41 -17.19
C PHE A 132 1.25 12.35 -18.66
N GLY A 133 1.44 11.13 -19.15
CA GLY A 133 1.68 10.84 -20.55
C GLY A 133 0.40 10.97 -21.39
N ALA A 134 0.33 10.23 -22.51
CA ALA A 134 -0.92 10.10 -23.27
C ALA A 134 -2.00 9.33 -22.46
N VAL A 135 -3.26 9.41 -22.89
CA VAL A 135 -4.33 8.55 -22.35
C VAL A 135 -3.92 7.08 -22.47
N ASN A 136 -4.17 6.31 -21.41
CA ASN A 136 -3.82 4.89 -21.31
C ASN A 136 -2.30 4.61 -21.44
N SER A 137 -1.48 5.61 -21.13
CA SER A 137 -0.03 5.48 -20.96
C SER A 137 0.26 5.54 -19.46
N TRP A 138 0.52 4.38 -18.88
CA TRP A 138 0.70 4.22 -17.44
C TRP A 138 2.12 4.57 -17.00
N SER A 139 2.22 5.27 -15.87
CA SER A 139 3.47 5.60 -15.19
C SER A 139 3.47 4.98 -13.81
N THR A 140 4.55 4.28 -13.45
CA THR A 140 4.73 3.73 -12.11
C THR A 140 5.39 4.77 -11.20
N LEU A 141 4.77 5.07 -10.06
CA LEU A 141 5.37 5.88 -9.00
C LEU A 141 5.68 4.96 -7.82
N ALA A 142 6.91 5.03 -7.30
CA ALA A 142 7.37 4.13 -6.23
C ALA A 142 8.04 4.91 -5.10
N LEU A 143 7.50 4.79 -3.89
CA LEU A 143 8.06 5.38 -2.68
C LEU A 143 9.24 4.54 -2.19
N SER A 144 10.29 5.24 -1.77
CA SER A 144 11.54 4.64 -1.27
C SER A 144 11.60 4.59 0.26
N THR A 145 10.70 5.31 0.94
CA THR A 145 10.62 5.38 2.40
C THR A 145 9.56 4.44 2.95
N ALA A 146 9.68 4.09 4.23
CA ALA A 146 8.57 3.46 4.95
C ALA A 146 7.41 4.45 5.12
N VAL A 147 6.19 3.95 5.08
CA VAL A 147 4.95 4.76 5.20
C VAL A 147 3.89 3.97 5.97
N ASP A 148 3.00 4.67 6.67
CA ASP A 148 1.76 4.15 7.26
C ASP A 148 0.50 4.72 6.55
N GLU A 149 0.69 5.74 5.73
CA GLU A 149 -0.34 6.40 4.95
C GLU A 149 0.21 6.83 3.58
N VAL A 150 -0.57 6.61 2.53
CA VAL A 150 -0.30 7.13 1.20
C VAL A 150 -1.48 7.97 0.74
N ARG A 151 -1.19 9.16 0.22
CA ARG A 151 -2.18 10.01 -0.44
C ARG A 151 -1.82 10.15 -1.90
N TRP A 152 -2.81 10.24 -2.76
CA TRP A 152 -2.57 10.67 -4.13
C TRP A 152 -3.66 11.59 -4.61
N MET A 153 -3.30 12.40 -5.62
CA MET A 153 -4.19 13.41 -6.18
C MET A 153 -3.80 13.72 -7.63
N GLY A 154 -4.81 13.85 -8.49
CA GLY A 154 -4.67 14.42 -9.82
C GLY A 154 -4.87 15.94 -9.81
N PHE A 155 -4.15 16.64 -10.67
CA PHE A 155 -4.31 18.08 -10.85
C PHE A 155 -4.36 18.43 -12.33
N GLY A 156 -5.29 19.30 -12.70
CA GLY A 156 -5.43 19.78 -14.06
C GLY A 156 -6.29 21.02 -14.13
N SER A 157 -6.50 21.52 -15.35
CA SER A 157 -7.46 22.58 -15.60
C SER A 157 -8.77 22.01 -16.14
N GLY A 158 -9.89 22.29 -15.46
CA GLY A 158 -11.20 21.86 -15.92
C GLY A 158 -11.52 20.44 -15.49
N PHE A 159 -11.87 19.57 -16.44
CA PHE A 159 -12.13 18.15 -16.19
C PHE A 159 -10.83 17.38 -16.42
N ASN A 160 -10.31 16.69 -15.40
CA ASN A 160 -8.98 16.07 -15.41
C ASN A 160 -9.00 14.63 -14.85
N PRO A 161 -9.85 13.75 -15.43
CA PRO A 161 -10.01 12.40 -14.92
C PRO A 161 -8.75 11.54 -15.12
N TYR A 162 -8.55 10.60 -14.21
CA TYR A 162 -7.40 9.68 -14.24
C TYR A 162 -7.75 8.32 -13.64
N GLY A 163 -6.90 7.34 -13.90
CA GLY A 163 -6.98 5.99 -13.33
C GLY A 163 -5.74 5.65 -12.50
N VAL A 164 -5.94 4.83 -11.48
CA VAL A 164 -4.90 4.20 -10.65
C VAL A 164 -5.10 2.69 -10.66
N ASP A 165 -4.00 1.94 -10.77
CA ASP A 165 -4.00 0.48 -10.75
C ASP A 165 -2.71 -0.09 -10.14
N ASN A 166 -2.69 -1.41 -9.90
CA ASN A 166 -1.52 -2.22 -9.56
C ASN A 166 -0.73 -1.67 -8.37
N ILE A 167 -1.46 -1.41 -7.28
CA ILE A 167 -0.90 -0.93 -6.03
C ILE A 167 -0.19 -2.10 -5.34
N GLN A 168 1.07 -1.90 -4.97
CA GLN A 168 1.94 -2.93 -4.39
C GLN A 168 2.72 -2.38 -3.20
N TRP A 169 3.00 -3.22 -2.20
CA TRP A 169 3.86 -2.87 -1.07
C TRP A 169 4.39 -4.12 -0.37
N ASN A 170 5.38 -3.94 0.49
CA ASN A 170 5.88 -4.98 1.39
C ASN A 170 5.54 -4.60 2.84
N SER A 171 5.13 -5.58 3.64
CA SER A 171 5.06 -5.38 5.10
C SER A 171 6.45 -4.99 5.64
N ALA A 172 6.55 -3.92 6.43
CA ALA A 172 7.83 -3.56 7.04
C ALA A 172 8.29 -4.68 7.98
N THR A 173 9.55 -5.11 7.85
CA THR A 173 10.12 -6.10 8.77
C THR A 173 10.33 -5.44 10.13
N VAL A 174 9.48 -5.76 11.11
CA VAL A 174 9.73 -5.40 12.51
C VAL A 174 10.90 -6.25 13.02
N PRO A 175 12.05 -5.66 13.43
CA PRO A 175 13.12 -6.42 14.08
C PRO A 175 12.56 -7.12 15.33
N ALA A 176 12.83 -8.42 15.47
CA ALA A 176 12.33 -9.21 16.60
C ALA A 176 12.59 -8.47 17.93
N PRO A 177 11.62 -8.45 18.87
CA PRO A 177 11.75 -7.67 20.09
C PRO A 177 13.04 -8.05 20.83
N ALA A 178 13.71 -7.05 21.40
CA ALA A 178 14.97 -7.16 22.14
C ALA A 178 14.93 -8.14 23.33
N SER A 179 13.78 -8.79 23.58
CA SER A 179 13.60 -10.00 24.37
C SER A 179 14.69 -11.06 24.12
N ILE A 180 15.23 -11.17 22.90
CA ILE A 180 16.34 -12.08 22.58
C ILE A 180 17.65 -11.64 23.26
N ALA A 181 17.94 -10.34 23.32
CA ALA A 181 19.09 -9.80 24.02
C ALA A 181 18.96 -9.97 25.55
N LEU A 182 17.75 -9.78 26.09
CA LEU A 182 17.48 -10.03 27.52
C LEU A 182 17.58 -11.52 27.87
N LEU A 183 17.14 -12.43 26.99
CA LEU A 183 17.28 -13.87 27.21
C LEU A 183 18.75 -14.31 27.16
N GLY A 184 19.54 -13.74 26.25
CA GLY A 184 21.00 -13.97 26.19
C GLY A 184 21.72 -13.50 27.46
N LEU A 185 21.36 -12.33 27.97
CA LEU A 185 21.85 -11.81 29.26
C LEU A 185 21.40 -12.67 30.45
N ALA A 186 20.15 -13.15 30.46
CA ALA A 186 19.65 -14.01 31.52
C ALA A 186 20.39 -15.36 31.57
N VAL A 187 20.67 -15.99 30.41
CA VAL A 187 21.43 -17.24 30.34
C VAL A 187 22.89 -17.03 30.76
N ALA A 188 23.53 -15.92 30.34
CA ALA A 188 24.87 -15.57 30.79
C ALA A 188 24.91 -15.32 32.31
N GLY A 189 23.93 -14.60 32.87
CA GLY A 189 23.80 -14.35 34.30
C GLY A 189 23.65 -15.63 35.13
N PHE A 190 22.85 -16.59 34.66
CA PHE A 190 22.70 -17.90 35.31
C PHE A 190 23.99 -18.74 35.27
N ALA A 191 24.78 -18.66 34.19
CA ALA A 191 26.05 -19.36 34.07
C ALA A 191 27.10 -18.83 35.07
N PHE A 192 27.13 -17.51 35.32
CA PHE A 192 28.02 -16.91 36.32
C PHE A 192 27.56 -17.14 37.76
N ALA A 193 26.25 -17.19 38.02
CA ALA A 193 25.71 -17.48 39.35
C ALA A 193 26.08 -18.90 39.84
N ARG A 194 26.19 -19.86 38.92
CA ARG A 194 26.52 -21.27 39.25
C ARG A 194 27.98 -21.47 39.71
N LYS A 195 28.90 -20.58 39.35
CA LYS A 195 30.33 -20.67 39.77
C LYS A 195 30.57 -20.28 41.24
N ARG A 196 29.60 -19.65 41.92
CA ARG A 196 29.77 -19.21 43.32
C ARG A 196 29.36 -20.24 44.38
N HIS A 197 28.79 -21.37 43.99
CA HIS A 197 28.27 -22.38 44.92
C HIS A 197 29.15 -23.66 45.03
N SER A 198 30.41 -23.59 44.56
CA SER A 198 31.34 -24.73 44.59
C SER A 198 32.66 -24.42 45.33
N ALA A 199 32.60 -23.61 46.38
CA ALA A 199 33.68 -23.45 47.35
C ALA A 199 33.19 -23.88 48.73
#